data_AF-A0A3D2BW40-F1
#
_entry.id   AF-A0A3D2BW40-F1
#
_cell.length_a   1.000
_cell.length_b   1.000
_cell.length_c   1.000
_cell.angle_alpha   90.00
_cell.angle_beta   90.00
_cell.angle_gamma   90.00
#
_symmetry.space_group_name_H-M   'P 1'
#
loop_
_entity.id
_entity.type
_entity.pdbx_description
1 polymer ?
#
loop_
_entity_poly.entity_id
_entity_poly.type
_entity_poly.pdbx_seq_one_letter_code
_entity_poly.pdbx_strand_id
1 'polypeptide(L)'
;MSELPLKQAFDYVGINCEFSHKKEELSNFGIGINKAQEFALISHVLEGSCAQAAGLYVGDKIMSIDSIKVQAKDLASAIDSYAEGDVIQVGLLRDELLIELSVTMTNSAPTFCTLSVTDNLSKDTLKRQEQWFYHA
;
A
#
# COMPACT_ATOMS: atom_id res chain seq x y z
N MET A 1 -6.49 -10.81 18.13
CA MET A 1 -6.42 -12.02 17.28
C MET A 1 -4.98 -12.19 16.88
N SER A 2 -4.40 -13.39 17.00
CA SER A 2 -3.06 -13.66 16.47
C SER A 2 -3.14 -13.73 14.95
N GLU A 3 -2.22 -13.06 14.26
CA GLU A 3 -2.13 -13.14 12.79
C GLU A 3 -1.98 -14.59 12.33
N LEU A 4 -2.53 -14.89 11.14
CA LEU A 4 -2.34 -16.20 10.52
C LEU A 4 -0.84 -16.40 10.24
N PRO A 5 -0.27 -17.58 10.56
CA PRO A 5 1.16 -17.86 10.39
C PRO A 5 1.51 -18.17 8.91
N LEU A 6 1.15 -17.27 7.99
CA LEU A 6 1.22 -17.50 6.55
C LEU A 6 2.63 -17.87 6.07
N LYS A 7 3.67 -17.20 6.59
CA LYS A 7 5.05 -17.53 6.24
C LYS A 7 5.41 -18.99 6.57
N GLN A 8 5.01 -19.46 7.75
CA GLN A 8 5.31 -20.83 8.20
C GLN A 8 4.47 -21.85 7.42
N ALA A 9 3.21 -21.52 7.13
CA ALA A 9 2.32 -22.37 6.34
C ALA A 9 2.81 -22.53 4.90
N PHE A 10 3.27 -21.47 4.26
CA PHE A 10 3.81 -21.51 2.90
C PHE A 10 5.19 -22.17 2.85
N ASP A 11 6.07 -21.89 3.81
CA ASP A 11 7.38 -22.55 3.90
C ASP A 11 7.25 -24.07 4.05
N TYR A 12 6.25 -24.53 4.80
CA TYR A 12 5.95 -25.96 4.94
C TYR A 12 5.71 -26.68 3.61
N VAL A 13 5.14 -25.99 2.61
CA VAL A 13 4.91 -26.49 1.24
C VAL A 13 5.94 -25.98 0.23
N GLY A 14 7.07 -25.45 0.70
CA GLY A 14 8.19 -25.02 -0.15
C GLY A 14 7.94 -23.74 -0.93
N ILE A 15 7.13 -22.84 -0.37
CA ILE A 15 6.78 -21.55 -0.97
C ILE A 15 7.30 -20.43 -0.07
N ASN A 16 8.12 -19.55 -0.63
CA ASN A 16 8.52 -18.32 0.02
C ASN A 16 7.36 -17.33 0.00
N CYS A 17 7.18 -16.62 1.12
CA CYS A 17 6.11 -15.64 1.31
C CYS A 17 6.73 -14.33 1.82
N GLU A 18 6.80 -13.34 0.95
CA GLU A 18 7.35 -12.02 1.24
C GLU A 18 6.26 -10.96 1.21
N PHE A 19 6.19 -10.19 2.29
CA PHE A 19 5.28 -9.06 2.42
C PHE A 19 6.07 -7.78 2.12
N SER A 20 5.55 -6.95 1.24
CA SER A 20 6.18 -5.70 0.83
C SER A 20 5.16 -4.63 0.50
N HIS A 21 5.65 -3.41 0.32
CA HIS A 21 4.92 -2.35 -0.36
C HIS A 21 5.30 -2.39 -1.84
N LYS A 22 4.30 -2.35 -2.71
CA LYS A 22 4.57 -2.15 -4.14
C LYS A 22 5.00 -0.71 -4.36
N LYS A 23 6.18 -0.57 -4.98
CA LYS A 23 6.66 0.71 -5.50
C LYS A 23 5.62 1.26 -6.50
N GLU A 24 5.37 2.56 -6.47
CA GLU A 24 4.36 3.27 -7.29
C GLU A 24 2.89 3.18 -6.81
N GLU A 25 2.64 2.50 -5.69
CA GLU A 25 1.35 2.53 -5.00
C GLU A 25 1.39 3.50 -3.81
N LEU A 26 0.23 4.05 -3.46
CA LEU A 26 0.05 4.94 -2.31
C LEU A 26 -0.30 4.17 -1.03
N SER A 27 0.04 2.88 -0.99
CA SER A 27 -0.25 1.99 0.14
C SER A 27 0.43 2.44 1.42
N ASN A 28 1.66 2.98 1.33
CA ASN A 28 2.39 3.59 2.46
C ASN A 28 1.65 4.76 3.08
N PHE A 29 0.99 5.55 2.23
CA PHE A 29 0.16 6.66 2.65
C PHE A 29 -1.25 6.22 3.10
N GLY A 30 -1.62 4.99 2.75
CA GLY A 30 -2.90 4.37 3.08
C GLY A 30 -4.06 4.84 2.22
N ILE A 31 -3.81 5.21 0.95
CA ILE A 31 -4.89 5.56 0.02
C ILE A 31 -4.75 4.80 -1.29
N GLY A 32 -5.88 4.56 -1.93
CA GLY A 32 -5.93 4.31 -3.37
C GLY A 32 -6.44 5.53 -4.11
N ILE A 33 -5.96 5.72 -5.35
CA ILE A 33 -6.43 6.79 -6.22
C ILE A 33 -6.89 6.25 -7.57
N ASN A 34 -7.84 6.93 -8.19
CA ASN A 34 -8.16 6.75 -9.59
C ASN A 34 -7.25 7.64 -10.46
N LYS A 35 -6.43 7.03 -11.32
CA LYS A 35 -5.49 7.73 -12.21
C LYS A 35 -6.09 8.11 -13.58
N ALA A 36 -7.36 7.79 -13.86
CA ALA A 36 -7.99 8.03 -15.16
C ALA A 36 -8.38 9.50 -15.40
N GLN A 37 -8.34 10.33 -14.36
CA GLN A 37 -8.69 11.75 -14.42
C GLN A 37 -7.43 12.61 -14.24
N GLU A 38 -7.54 13.90 -14.52
CA GLU A 38 -6.47 14.88 -14.31
C GLU A 38 -6.00 14.95 -12.84
N PHE A 39 -6.93 14.70 -11.91
CA PHE A 39 -6.71 14.80 -10.47
C PHE A 39 -6.59 13.42 -9.81
N ALA A 40 -5.82 13.37 -8.72
CA ALA A 40 -5.71 12.18 -7.87
C ALA A 40 -6.96 12.04 -7.00
N LEU A 41 -8.02 11.44 -7.55
CA LEU A 41 -9.26 11.19 -6.82
C LEU A 41 -9.10 9.99 -5.89
N ILE A 42 -9.27 10.20 -4.58
CA ILE A 42 -9.20 9.13 -3.58
C ILE A 42 -10.35 8.15 -3.78
N SER A 43 -10.01 6.88 -4.00
CA SER A 43 -10.96 5.77 -4.19
C SER A 43 -11.21 4.97 -2.92
N HIS A 44 -10.20 4.87 -2.04
CA HIS A 44 -10.32 4.25 -0.73
C HIS A 44 -9.26 4.80 0.22
N VAL A 45 -9.51 4.66 1.53
CA VAL A 45 -8.59 5.02 2.62
C VAL A 45 -8.47 3.81 3.54
N LEU A 46 -7.25 3.41 3.86
CA LEU A 46 -6.95 2.26 4.72
C LEU A 46 -7.10 2.65 6.19
N GLU A 47 -7.71 1.76 6.96
CA GLU A 47 -7.81 1.92 8.41
C GLU A 47 -6.42 1.88 9.07
N GLY A 48 -6.20 2.74 10.07
CA GLY A 48 -4.95 2.87 10.79
C GLY A 48 -3.83 3.60 10.01
N SER A 49 -4.13 4.14 8.83
CA SER A 49 -3.16 4.88 8.02
C SER A 49 -2.98 6.34 8.42
N CYS A 50 -1.87 6.95 8.00
CA CYS A 50 -1.65 8.39 8.16
C CYS A 50 -2.73 9.22 7.44
N ALA A 51 -3.18 8.79 6.26
CA ALA A 51 -4.25 9.46 5.54
C ALA A 51 -5.56 9.47 6.34
N GLN A 52 -5.95 8.35 6.94
CA GLN A 52 -7.13 8.29 7.79
C GLN A 52 -6.97 9.20 9.02
N ALA A 53 -5.82 9.12 9.68
CA ALA A 53 -5.54 9.92 10.88
C ALA A 53 -5.60 11.43 10.61
N ALA A 54 -5.18 11.86 9.41
CA ALA A 54 -5.25 13.26 8.99
C ALA A 54 -6.63 13.70 8.49
N GLY A 55 -7.59 12.77 8.35
CA GLY A 55 -8.95 13.09 7.90
C GLY A 55 -9.10 13.24 6.39
N LEU A 56 -8.30 12.50 5.61
CA LEU A 56 -8.57 12.28 4.19
C LEU A 56 -9.74 11.31 4.02
N TYR A 57 -10.58 11.56 3.01
CA TYR A 57 -11.75 10.75 2.72
C TYR A 57 -11.87 10.41 1.24
N VAL A 58 -12.64 9.36 0.97
CA VAL A 58 -13.03 8.98 -0.40
C VAL A 58 -13.77 10.14 -1.06
N GLY A 59 -13.39 10.45 -2.31
CA GLY A 59 -13.94 11.57 -3.06
C GLY A 59 -13.08 12.84 -3.01
N ASP A 60 -12.11 12.94 -2.10
CA ASP A 60 -11.14 14.03 -2.11
C ASP A 60 -10.30 13.99 -3.39
N LYS A 61 -10.07 15.16 -4.00
CA LYS A 61 -9.14 15.32 -5.14
C LYS A 61 -7.86 15.93 -4.62
N ILE A 62 -6.77 15.15 -4.54
CA ILE A 62 -5.47 15.69 -4.12
C ILE A 62 -4.89 16.55 -5.25
N MET A 63 -4.41 17.72 -4.87
CA MET A 63 -3.99 18.78 -5.79
C MET A 63 -2.54 19.22 -5.60
N SER A 64 -2.04 19.17 -4.37
CA SER A 64 -0.68 19.57 -4.05
C SER A 64 -0.14 18.87 -2.81
N ILE A 65 1.18 18.75 -2.75
CA ILE A 65 1.94 18.36 -1.56
C ILE A 65 2.92 19.49 -1.27
N ASP A 66 2.95 19.99 -0.02
CA ASP A 66 3.77 21.13 0.43
C ASP A 66 3.67 22.34 -0.51
N SER A 67 2.45 22.73 -0.87
CA SER A 67 2.15 23.80 -1.83
C SER A 67 2.64 23.58 -3.27
N ILE A 68 3.26 22.43 -3.58
CA ILE A 68 3.68 22.05 -4.93
C ILE A 68 2.57 21.26 -5.60
N LYS A 69 2.07 21.76 -6.74
CA LYS A 69 1.04 21.06 -7.53
C LYS A 69 1.55 19.70 -8.00
N VAL A 70 0.71 18.69 -7.88
CA VAL A 70 1.04 17.31 -8.24
C VAL A 70 -0.06 16.70 -9.11
N GLN A 71 0.33 15.96 -10.14
CA GLN A 71 -0.61 15.20 -10.97
C GLN A 71 -0.84 13.80 -10.40
N ALA A 72 -1.95 13.16 -10.76
CA ALA A 72 -2.27 11.82 -10.26
C ALA A 72 -1.18 10.77 -10.52
N LYS A 73 -0.49 10.87 -11.66
CA LYS A 73 0.61 9.96 -12.03
C LYS A 73 1.87 10.15 -11.18
N ASP A 74 2.09 11.35 -10.65
CA ASP A 74 3.32 11.75 -9.94
C ASP A 74 3.10 11.77 -8.42
N LEU A 75 1.88 11.57 -7.94
CA LEU A 75 1.55 11.64 -6.51
C LEU A 75 2.32 10.58 -5.68
N ALA A 76 2.43 9.36 -6.20
CA ALA A 76 3.13 8.28 -5.52
C ALA A 76 4.62 8.61 -5.32
N SER A 77 5.30 9.07 -6.38
CA SER A 77 6.71 9.44 -6.30
C SER A 77 6.95 10.69 -5.44
N ALA A 78 6.01 11.64 -5.42
CA ALA A 78 6.08 12.78 -4.53
C ALA A 78 6.02 12.36 -3.05
N ILE A 79 5.07 11.49 -2.69
CA ILE A 79 4.89 11.03 -1.31
C ILE A 79 6.03 10.10 -0.87
N ASP A 80 6.54 9.25 -1.77
CA ASP A 80 7.67 8.34 -1.48
C ASP A 80 8.99 9.06 -1.16
N SER A 81 9.07 10.38 -1.38
CA SER A 81 10.24 11.19 -1.03
C SER A 81 10.33 11.58 0.45
N TYR A 82 9.26 11.37 1.21
CA TYR A 82 9.17 11.72 2.63
C TYR A 82 9.43 10.50 3.52
N ALA A 83 10.08 10.75 4.65
CA ALA A 83 10.40 9.73 5.64
C ALA A 83 9.29 9.60 6.68
N GLU A 84 9.31 8.47 7.40
CA GLU A 84 8.48 8.30 8.60
C GLU A 84 8.78 9.40 9.63
N GLY A 85 7.72 10.00 10.18
CA GLY A 85 7.79 11.12 11.12
C GLY A 85 7.72 12.50 10.45
N ASP A 86 7.87 12.59 9.13
CA ASP A 86 7.72 13.86 8.42
C ASP A 86 6.27 14.36 8.50
N VAL A 87 6.09 15.68 8.47
CA VAL A 87 4.77 16.31 8.39
C VAL A 87 4.67 17.04 7.06
N ILE A 88 3.73 16.61 6.22
CA ILE A 88 3.50 17.18 4.89
C ILE A 88 2.15 17.92 4.86
N GLN A 89 2.04 18.96 4.04
CA GLN A 89 0.78 19.65 3.78
C GLN A 89 0.14 19.11 2.50
N VAL A 90 -1.04 18.52 2.60
CA VAL A 90 -1.82 18.02 1.47
C VAL A 90 -2.91 19.03 1.13
N GLY A 91 -2.75 19.68 -0.02
CA GLY A 91 -3.80 20.50 -0.61
C GLY A 91 -4.76 19.64 -1.41
N LEU A 92 -6.05 19.76 -1.14
CA LEU A 92 -7.10 18.96 -1.77
C LEU A 92 -8.35 19.78 -2.07
N LEU A 93 -9.18 19.26 -2.97
CA LEU A 93 -10.53 19.75 -3.24
C LEU A 93 -11.56 18.76 -2.69
N ARG A 94 -12.43 19.24 -1.80
CA ARG A 94 -13.56 18.50 -1.23
C ARG A 94 -14.83 19.32 -1.40
N ASP A 95 -15.83 18.75 -2.06
CA ASP A 95 -17.08 19.47 -2.37
C ASP A 95 -16.83 20.84 -3.02
N GLU A 96 -15.86 20.92 -3.94
CA GLU A 96 -15.42 22.14 -4.63
C GLU A 96 -14.80 23.23 -3.73
N LEU A 97 -14.48 22.89 -2.47
CA LEU A 97 -13.74 23.74 -1.54
C LEU A 97 -12.29 23.29 -1.45
N LEU A 98 -11.36 24.25 -1.52
CA LEU A 98 -9.94 23.99 -1.29
C LEU A 98 -9.69 23.87 0.22
N ILE A 99 -9.08 22.76 0.61
CA ILE A 99 -8.71 22.43 1.98
C ILE A 99 -7.22 22.06 1.99
N GLU A 100 -6.54 22.43 3.07
CA GLU A 100 -5.18 21.98 3.33
C GLU A 100 -5.17 21.16 4.62
N LEU A 101 -4.62 19.95 4.57
CA LEU A 101 -4.51 19.05 5.71
C LEU A 101 -3.05 18.74 6.00
N SER A 102 -2.66 18.83 7.27
CA SER A 102 -1.35 18.37 7.72
C SER A 102 -1.39 16.87 7.96
N VAL A 103 -0.51 16.12 7.29
CA VAL A 103 -0.41 14.67 7.39
C VAL A 103 0.94 14.30 7.97
N THR A 104 0.94 13.58 9.10
CA THR A 104 2.16 13.01 9.67
C THR A 104 2.41 11.64 9.04
N MET A 105 3.55 11.47 8.38
CA MET A 105 3.94 10.23 7.73
C MET A 105 4.20 9.14 8.77
N THR A 106 3.48 8.03 8.66
CA THR A 106 3.66 6.84 9.51
C THR A 106 3.85 5.63 8.61
N ASN A 107 4.74 4.71 8.98
CA ASN A 107 4.86 3.48 8.22
C ASN A 107 3.59 2.63 8.36
N SER A 108 2.97 2.32 7.22
CA SER A 108 1.85 1.38 7.17
C SER A 108 2.35 -0.07 7.14
N ALA A 109 1.50 -1.03 7.48
CA ALA A 109 1.80 -2.44 7.28
C ALA A 109 1.90 -2.76 5.77
N PRO A 110 2.78 -3.68 5.36
CA PRO A 110 2.85 -4.15 3.97
C PRO A 110 1.48 -4.64 3.45
N THR A 111 1.10 -4.18 2.27
CA THR A 111 -0.21 -4.50 1.66
C THR A 111 -0.11 -5.50 0.52
N PHE A 112 1.12 -5.84 0.09
CA PHE A 112 1.34 -6.78 -1.00
C PHE A 112 2.08 -8.03 -0.52
N CYS A 113 1.67 -9.19 -1.02
CA CYS A 113 2.32 -10.46 -0.76
C CYS A 113 2.78 -11.08 -2.07
N THR A 114 4.08 -11.36 -2.19
CA THR A 114 4.66 -12.11 -3.30
C THR A 114 4.92 -13.54 -2.83
N LEU A 115 4.37 -14.50 -3.58
CA LEU A 115 4.65 -15.92 -3.39
C LEU A 115 5.62 -16.39 -4.48
N SER A 116 6.68 -17.08 -4.08
CA SER A 116 7.62 -17.69 -5.02
C SER A 116 7.96 -19.12 -4.62
N VAL A 117 8.21 -19.97 -5.62
CA VAL A 117 8.68 -21.33 -5.38
C VAL A 117 10.12 -21.26 -4.89
N THR A 118 10.39 -21.94 -3.77
CA THR A 118 11.74 -22.02 -3.22
C THR A 118 12.57 -23.04 -4.00
N ASP A 119 13.82 -22.70 -4.31
CA ASP A 119 14.76 -23.63 -4.95
C ASP A 119 15.33 -24.65 -3.95
N ASN A 120 15.87 -25.77 -4.45
CA ASN A 120 16.58 -26.78 -3.66
C ASN A 120 15.76 -27.41 -2.50
N LEU A 121 14.48 -27.72 -2.76
CA LEU A 121 13.58 -28.33 -1.79
C LEU A 121 13.95 -29.78 -1.44
N SER A 122 13.67 -30.19 -0.20
CA SER A 122 13.72 -31.60 0.19
C SER A 122 12.68 -32.42 -0.58
N LYS A 123 12.92 -33.72 -0.77
CA LYS A 123 11.96 -34.64 -1.44
C LYS A 123 10.58 -34.62 -0.77
N ASP A 124 10.54 -34.56 0.55
CA ASP A 124 9.28 -34.53 1.31
C ASP A 124 8.54 -33.20 1.08
N THR A 125 9.27 -32.09 1.00
CA THR A 125 8.68 -30.77 0.71
C THR A 125 8.15 -30.71 -0.73
N LEU A 126 8.88 -31.24 -1.71
CA LEU A 126 8.42 -31.34 -3.10
C LEU A 126 7.12 -32.14 -3.22
N LYS A 127 7.03 -33.28 -2.52
CA LYS A 127 5.80 -34.09 -2.51
C LYS A 127 4.60 -33.30 -1.98
N ARG A 128 4.77 -32.55 -0.87
CA ARG A 128 3.71 -31.70 -0.32
C ARG A 128 3.29 -30.60 -1.31
N GLN A 129 4.26 -29.98 -1.98
CA GLN A 129 4.02 -28.96 -2.99
C GLN A 129 3.22 -29.51 -4.19
N GLU A 130 3.62 -30.65 -4.75
CA GLU A 130 2.94 -31.29 -5.89
C GLU A 130 1.51 -31.73 -5.53
N GLN A 131 1.31 -32.23 -4.32
CA GLN A 131 -0.02 -32.56 -3.80
C GLN A 131 -0.89 -31.30 -3.71
N TRP A 132 -0.34 -30.20 -3.19
CA TRP A 132 -1.08 -28.95 -3.05
C TRP A 132 -1.42 -28.28 -4.38
N PHE A 133 -0.51 -28.25 -5.34
CA PHE A 133 -0.72 -27.58 -6.63
C PHE A 133 -1.62 -28.33 -7.60
N TYR A 134 -1.56 -29.67 -7.60
CA TYR A 134 -2.15 -30.46 -8.69
C TYR A 134 -3.15 -31.52 -8.24
N HIS A 135 -3.33 -31.71 -6.93
CA HIS A 135 -4.19 -32.75 -6.37
C HIS A 135 -5.11 -32.23 -5.26
N ALA A 136 -5.39 -30.92 -5.25
CA ALA A 136 -6.33 -30.26 -4.36
C ALA A 136 -7.79 -30.49 -4.75
#